data_AF-A0A4Q6AIV8-F1
#
_entry.id   AF-A0A4Q6AIV8-F1
#
_cell.length_a   1.000
_cell.length_b   1.000
_cell.length_c   1.000
_cell.angle_alpha   90.00
_cell.angle_beta   90.00
_cell.angle_gamma   90.00
#
_symmetry.space_group_name_H-M   'P 1'
#
loop_
_entity.id
_entity.type
_entity.pdbx_description
1 polymer ?
#
loop_
_entity_poly.entity_id
_entity_poly.type
_entity_poly.pdbx_seq_one_letter_code
_entity_poly.pdbx_strand_id
1 'polypeptide(L)'
;MKHPNGVMNRRLPPINLGGTADLCYFTAMGEAEISTSQNSLTIYSHLVCYGNAASQEITERIRDEIETMWNEPQGRVLLNGQSCLVQFRISAALRTDVTEMEVLQNVDPRNNYFRIEEFVHGSISFVDG
;
A
#
# COMPACT_ATOMS: atom_id res chain seq x y z
N MET A 1 31.20 -44.09 -13.45
CA MET A 1 30.78 -43.14 -12.39
C MET A 1 29.31 -42.85 -12.57
N LYS A 2 28.56 -42.89 -11.46
CA LYS A 2 27.09 -42.83 -11.36
C LYS A 2 26.51 -41.47 -11.83
N HIS A 3 25.53 -41.51 -12.74
CA HIS A 3 24.11 -41.06 -12.64
C HIS A 3 23.68 -39.83 -11.78
N PRO A 4 22.50 -39.22 -12.07
CA PRO A 4 22.35 -37.80 -12.47
C PRO A 4 21.28 -37.00 -11.66
N ASN A 5 20.86 -35.84 -12.20
CA ASN A 5 19.59 -35.09 -12.03
C ASN A 5 19.48 -33.97 -10.97
N GLY A 6 18.80 -32.89 -11.37
CA GLY A 6 17.88 -32.17 -10.49
C GLY A 6 17.83 -30.65 -10.59
N VAL A 7 17.35 -30.07 -11.70
CA VAL A 7 16.83 -28.70 -11.67
C VAL A 7 15.45 -28.75 -10.98
N MET A 8 15.36 -28.27 -9.75
CA MET A 8 14.10 -28.18 -9.00
C MET A 8 13.16 -27.15 -9.64
N ASN A 9 12.30 -27.63 -10.53
CA ASN A 9 11.09 -26.93 -10.93
C ASN A 9 10.07 -27.09 -9.80
N ARG A 10 9.98 -26.11 -8.88
CA ARG A 10 8.93 -26.12 -7.84
C ARG A 10 7.58 -25.77 -8.47
N ARG A 11 6.96 -26.75 -9.13
CA ARG A 11 5.50 -26.76 -9.32
C ARG A 11 4.89 -26.91 -7.93
N LEU A 12 4.23 -25.87 -7.44
CA LEU A 12 3.33 -26.02 -6.30
C LEU A 12 2.23 -27.01 -6.70
N PRO A 13 1.92 -28.03 -5.88
CA PRO A 13 0.86 -28.96 -6.20
C PRO A 13 -0.50 -28.23 -6.19
N PRO A 14 -1.51 -28.71 -6.95
CA PRO A 14 -2.84 -28.18 -6.84
C PRO A 14 -3.39 -28.51 -5.45
N ILE A 15 -3.75 -27.48 -4.69
CA ILE A 15 -4.39 -27.66 -3.39
C ILE A 15 -5.85 -28.03 -3.67
N ASN A 16 -6.17 -29.31 -3.49
CA ASN A 16 -7.54 -29.79 -3.50
C ASN A 16 -8.14 -29.47 -2.13
N LEU A 17 -8.76 -28.29 -1.99
CA LEU A 17 -9.53 -27.93 -0.80
C LEU A 17 -10.95 -28.45 -0.99
N GLY A 18 -11.16 -29.70 -0.58
CA GLY A 18 -12.49 -30.15 -0.21
C GLY A 18 -12.96 -29.40 1.04
N GLY A 19 -14.17 -28.88 1.00
CA GLY A 19 -14.92 -28.48 2.19
C GLY A 19 -14.84 -26.99 2.54
N THR A 20 -15.99 -26.34 2.37
CA THR A 20 -16.42 -25.04 2.92
C THR A 20 -15.57 -23.82 2.54
N ALA A 21 -16.16 -23.02 1.67
CA ALA A 21 -15.72 -21.68 1.32
C ALA A 21 -15.72 -20.76 2.55
N ASP A 22 -14.62 -20.71 3.28
CA ASP A 22 -14.25 -19.50 4.01
C ASP A 22 -13.67 -18.52 2.99
N LEU A 23 -14.50 -17.54 2.63
CA LEU A 23 -14.09 -16.34 1.94
C LEU A 23 -13.11 -15.60 2.85
N CYS A 24 -11.82 -15.90 2.73
CA CYS A 24 -10.78 -15.00 3.19
C CYS A 24 -10.95 -13.70 2.40
N TYR A 25 -11.66 -12.73 2.98
CA TYR A 25 -11.61 -11.35 2.51
C TYR A 25 -10.16 -10.90 2.67
N PHE A 26 -9.39 -10.95 1.59
CA PHE A 26 -8.20 -10.13 1.47
C PHE A 26 -8.69 -8.69 1.36
N THR A 27 -8.88 -8.02 2.49
CA THR A 27 -8.81 -6.56 2.53
C THR A 27 -7.36 -6.22 2.19
N ALA A 28 -7.08 -6.02 0.90
CA ALA A 28 -5.78 -5.55 0.45
C ALA A 28 -5.50 -4.22 1.16
N MET A 29 -4.37 -4.11 1.88
CA MET A 29 -3.91 -2.88 2.53
C MET A 29 -3.34 -1.91 1.47
N GLY A 30 -4.24 -1.37 0.66
CA GLY A 30 -4.00 -0.47 -0.46
C GLY A 30 -4.69 -0.98 -1.72
N GLU A 31 -4.86 -0.10 -2.71
CA GLU A 31 -5.34 -0.51 -4.02
C GLU A 31 -4.20 -0.49 -5.04
N ALA A 32 -4.09 -1.58 -5.80
CA ALA A 32 -3.12 -1.68 -6.87
C ALA A 32 -3.81 -2.05 -8.19
N GLU A 33 -3.42 -1.35 -9.25
CA GLU A 33 -3.92 -1.58 -10.60
C GLU A 33 -2.76 -1.98 -11.51
N ILE A 34 -2.94 -3.07 -12.27
CA ILE A 34 -1.96 -3.51 -13.26
C ILE A 34 -2.46 -3.09 -14.64
N SER A 35 -1.68 -2.26 -15.33
CA SER A 35 -1.92 -1.91 -16.73
C SER A 35 -0.96 -2.67 -17.62
N THR A 36 -1.47 -3.71 -18.29
CA THR A 36 -0.67 -4.56 -19.18
C THR A 36 -0.31 -3.85 -20.49
N SER A 37 -1.09 -2.86 -20.93
CA SER A 37 -0.79 -2.05 -22.11
C SER A 37 0.32 -1.04 -21.86
N GLN A 38 0.44 -0.55 -20.62
CA GLN A 38 1.45 0.43 -20.22
C GLN A 38 2.65 -0.20 -19.52
N ASN A 39 2.62 -1.52 -19.27
CA ASN A 39 3.59 -2.23 -18.43
C ASN A 39 3.84 -1.48 -17.11
N SER A 40 2.75 -1.14 -16.41
CA SER A 40 2.81 -0.44 -15.14
C SER A 40 2.00 -1.14 -14.06
N LEU A 41 2.49 -1.03 -12.83
CA LEU A 41 1.78 -1.37 -11.60
C LEU A 41 1.57 -0.05 -10.85
N THR A 42 0.33 0.43 -10.80
CA THR A 42 -0.02 1.65 -10.07
C THR A 42 -0.47 1.27 -8.67
N ILE A 43 0.09 1.91 -7.66
CA ILE A 43 -0.29 1.78 -6.25
C ILE A 43 -0.96 3.09 -5.83
N TYR A 44 -2.21 3.00 -5.40
CA TYR A 44 -3.02 4.14 -4.99
C TYR A 44 -3.02 4.28 -3.47
N SER A 45 -2.92 5.53 -3.00
CA SER A 45 -3.07 5.90 -1.59
C SER A 45 -3.80 7.24 -1.47
N HIS A 46 -4.58 7.39 -0.41
CA HIS A 46 -5.21 8.62 0.00
C HIS A 46 -4.76 8.98 1.42
N LEU A 47 -4.05 10.10 1.57
CA LEU A 47 -3.61 10.60 2.88
C LEU A 47 -4.68 11.51 3.48
N VAL A 48 -5.11 11.23 4.69
CA VAL A 48 -6.02 12.09 5.46
C VAL A 48 -5.23 12.71 6.60
N CYS A 49 -4.88 13.98 6.46
CA CYS A 49 -4.18 14.73 7.50
C CYS A 49 -5.19 15.42 8.42
N TYR A 50 -4.97 15.31 9.72
CA TYR A 50 -5.82 15.91 10.75
C TYR A 50 -4.99 16.26 11.99
N GLY A 51 -5.56 16.95 12.97
CA GLY A 51 -4.86 17.41 14.19
C GLY A 51 -4.60 18.92 14.18
N ASN A 52 -4.17 19.45 15.33
CA ASN A 52 -4.14 20.90 15.56
C ASN A 52 -3.08 21.65 14.73
N ALA A 53 -2.04 20.95 14.26
CA ALA A 53 -0.97 21.51 13.47
C ALA A 53 -1.08 21.12 11.98
N ALA A 54 -2.15 20.41 11.60
CA ALA A 54 -2.40 20.08 10.20
C ALA A 54 -2.89 21.31 9.44
N SER A 55 -2.30 21.56 8.28
CA SER A 55 -2.73 22.60 7.35
C SER A 55 -2.77 22.06 5.92
N GLN A 56 -3.45 22.76 5.02
CA GLN A 56 -3.55 22.35 3.62
C GLN A 56 -2.15 22.32 2.98
N GLU A 57 -1.32 23.32 3.27
CA GLU A 57 0.06 23.41 2.80
C GLU A 57 0.90 22.21 3.27
N ILE A 58 0.83 21.86 4.56
CA ILE A 58 1.56 20.70 5.11
C ILE A 58 1.06 19.40 4.47
N THR A 59 -0.26 19.27 4.32
CA THR A 59 -0.91 18.08 3.73
C THR A 59 -0.45 17.87 2.29
N GLU A 60 -0.48 18.92 1.47
CA GLU A 60 -0.05 18.87 0.08
C GLU A 60 1.44 18.57 -0.04
N ARG A 61 2.26 19.19 0.79
CA ARG A 61 3.71 18.96 0.82
C ARG A 61 4.06 17.52 1.19
N ILE A 62 3.43 16.96 2.22
CA ILE A 62 3.62 15.56 2.61
C ILE A 62 3.26 14.63 1.44
N ARG A 63 2.13 14.88 0.79
CA ARG A 63 1.69 14.10 -0.38
C ARG A 63 2.70 14.16 -1.51
N ASP A 64 3.16 15.36 -1.87
CA ASP A 64 4.13 15.55 -2.95
C ASP A 64 5.50 14.92 -2.64
N GLU A 65 5.99 15.07 -1.40
CA GLU A 65 7.26 14.48 -0.97
C GLU A 65 7.19 12.94 -0.98
N ILE A 66 6.14 12.34 -0.41
CA ILE A 66 5.96 10.88 -0.42
C ILE A 66 5.82 10.38 -1.86
N GLU A 67 4.95 10.97 -2.68
CA GLU A 67 4.77 10.53 -4.07
C GLU A 67 6.07 10.62 -4.86
N THR A 68 6.84 11.70 -4.68
CA THR A 68 8.13 11.89 -5.35
C THR A 68 9.14 10.84 -4.89
N MET A 69 9.33 10.68 -3.58
CA MET A 69 10.32 9.73 -3.03
C MET A 69 10.06 8.29 -3.48
N TRP A 70 8.79 7.86 -3.57
CA TRP A 70 8.46 6.50 -3.97
C TRP A 70 8.51 6.29 -5.49
N ASN A 71 8.34 7.35 -6.28
CA ASN A 71 8.46 7.28 -7.75
C ASN A 71 9.89 7.55 -8.26
N GLU A 72 10.72 8.27 -7.52
CA GLU A 72 12.10 8.63 -7.91
C GLU A 72 12.96 7.41 -8.29
N PRO A 73 12.92 6.27 -7.56
CA PRO A 73 13.75 5.11 -7.88
C PRO A 73 13.37 4.44 -9.21
N GLN A 74 12.23 4.77 -9.82
CA GLN A 74 11.69 4.11 -11.02
C GLN A 74 11.66 2.59 -10.84
N GLY A 75 11.22 2.15 -9.66
CA GLY A 75 11.21 0.75 -9.26
C GLY A 75 10.47 -0.13 -10.26
N ARG A 76 11.00 -1.33 -10.53
CA ARG A 76 10.40 -2.28 -11.46
C ARG A 76 10.19 -3.62 -10.78
N VAL A 77 9.06 -4.23 -11.06
CA VAL A 77 8.72 -5.59 -10.62
C VAL A 77 8.51 -6.50 -11.81
N LEU A 78 8.80 -7.78 -11.64
CA LEU A 78 8.51 -8.80 -12.63
C LEU A 78 7.18 -9.47 -12.29
N LEU A 79 6.15 -9.25 -13.10
CA LEU A 79 4.84 -9.85 -12.94
C LEU A 79 4.55 -10.69 -14.19
N ASN A 80 4.31 -11.99 -14.01
CA ASN A 80 4.04 -12.93 -15.11
C ASN A 80 5.08 -12.88 -16.26
N GLY A 81 6.35 -12.64 -15.92
CA GLY A 81 7.43 -12.52 -16.89
C GLY A 81 7.52 -11.17 -17.61
N GLN A 82 6.62 -10.22 -17.31
CA GLN A 82 6.66 -8.85 -17.81
C GLN A 82 7.26 -7.91 -16.76
N SER A 83 8.19 -7.04 -17.19
CA SER A 83 8.73 -6.00 -16.33
C SER A 83 7.77 -4.81 -16.30
N CYS A 84 7.18 -4.56 -15.14
CA CYS A 84 6.28 -3.45 -14.91
C CYS A 84 6.98 -2.35 -14.11
N LEU A 85 6.81 -1.09 -14.53
CA LEU A 85 7.20 0.07 -13.74
C LEU A 85 6.20 0.25 -12.59
N VAL A 86 6.70 0.35 -11.37
CA VAL A 86 5.88 0.68 -10.20
C VAL A 86 5.67 2.18 -10.17
N GLN A 87 4.42 2.61 -10.03
CA GLN A 87 4.03 4.01 -9.97
C GLN A 87 3.15 4.23 -8.75
N PHE A 88 3.51 5.17 -7.89
CA PHE A 88 2.67 5.59 -6.78
C PHE A 88 1.80 6.76 -7.23
N ARG A 89 0.51 6.69 -6.89
CA ARG A 89 -0.49 7.73 -7.11
C ARG A 89 -1.13 8.08 -5.78
N ILE A 90 -0.75 9.22 -5.24
CA ILE A 90 -1.11 9.64 -3.90
C ILE A 90 -1.98 10.89 -3.99
N SER A 91 -3.16 10.80 -3.38
CA SER A 91 -4.04 11.94 -3.15
C SER A 91 -4.02 12.30 -1.67
N ALA A 92 -4.42 13.52 -1.30
CA ALA A 92 -4.51 13.90 0.11
C ALA A 92 -5.65 14.87 0.39
N ALA A 93 -6.13 14.84 1.63
CA ALA A 93 -7.15 15.74 2.15
C ALA A 93 -6.81 16.17 3.58
N LEU A 94 -6.98 17.46 3.86
CA LEU A 94 -7.02 17.98 5.23
C LEU A 94 -8.43 17.81 5.77
N ARG A 95 -8.56 17.19 6.95
CA ARG A 95 -9.83 17.08 7.67
C ARG A 95 -9.64 17.43 9.14
N THR A 96 -10.39 18.42 9.62
CA THR A 96 -10.31 18.89 11.02
C THR A 96 -11.28 18.18 11.96
N ASP A 97 -12.17 17.35 11.43
CA ASP A 97 -13.28 16.71 12.14
C ASP A 97 -13.10 15.19 12.32
N VAL A 98 -11.92 14.66 11.99
CA VAL A 98 -11.61 13.23 12.14
C VAL A 98 -11.61 12.85 13.62
N THR A 99 -12.37 11.82 13.95
CA THR A 99 -12.43 11.26 15.30
C THR A 99 -11.55 10.01 15.42
N GLU A 100 -11.10 9.67 16.64
CA GLU A 100 -10.34 8.43 16.87
C GLU A 100 -11.11 7.18 16.43
N MET A 101 -12.43 7.17 16.66
CA MET A 101 -13.31 6.07 16.22
C MET A 101 -13.32 5.90 14.71
N GLU A 102 -13.30 6.99 13.95
CA GLU A 102 -13.26 6.93 12.49
C GLU A 102 -11.98 6.26 11.99
N VAL A 103 -10.83 6.60 12.59
CA VAL A 103 -9.55 5.98 12.26
C VAL A 103 -9.56 4.49 12.60
N LEU A 104 -10.03 4.13 13.80
CA LEU A 104 -10.09 2.74 14.26
C LEU A 104 -11.06 1.86 13.47
N GLN A 105 -12.12 2.45 12.90
CA GLN A 105 -13.14 1.75 12.12
C GLN A 105 -12.92 1.87 10.60
N ASN A 106 -11.77 2.40 10.17
CA ASN A 106 -11.48 2.53 8.75
C ASN A 106 -11.43 1.15 8.09
N VAL A 107 -12.29 0.95 7.10
CA VAL A 107 -12.33 -0.25 6.24
C VAL A 107 -11.91 0.06 4.80
N ASP A 108 -11.70 1.33 4.46
CA ASP A 108 -11.19 1.72 3.16
C ASP A 108 -9.65 1.68 3.21
N PRO A 109 -9.02 0.69 2.56
CA PRO A 109 -7.59 0.52 2.64
C PRO A 109 -6.80 1.59 1.86
N ARG A 110 -7.48 2.43 1.07
CA ARG A 110 -6.84 3.60 0.44
C ARG A 110 -6.61 4.71 1.46
N ASN A 111 -7.43 4.82 2.50
CA ASN A 111 -7.35 5.90 3.47
C ASN A 111 -6.26 5.65 4.51
N ASN A 112 -5.31 6.58 4.58
CA ASN A 112 -4.18 6.55 5.51
C ASN A 112 -4.23 7.81 6.37
N TYR A 113 -4.45 7.67 7.68
CA TYR A 113 -4.65 8.80 8.58
C TYR A 113 -3.34 9.26 9.23
N PHE A 114 -3.06 10.55 9.14
CA PHE A 114 -1.88 11.17 9.75
C PHE A 114 -2.31 12.28 10.70
N ARG A 115 -2.11 12.06 12.01
CA ARG A 115 -2.32 13.09 13.03
C ARG A 115 -1.09 13.98 13.15
N ILE A 116 -1.25 15.27 12.90
CA ILE A 116 -0.19 16.28 12.95
C ILE A 116 -0.49 17.22 14.12
N GLU A 117 0.42 17.24 15.09
CA GLU A 117 0.30 18.02 16.33
C GLU A 117 1.57 18.84 16.56
N GLU A 118 1.48 20.01 17.21
CA GLU A 118 2.66 20.81 17.57
C GLU A 118 3.56 20.09 18.59
N PHE A 119 2.95 19.31 19.48
CA PHE A 119 3.63 18.54 20.53
C PHE A 119 2.93 17.19 20.75
N VAL A 120 3.70 16.11 20.89
CA VAL A 120 3.20 14.77 21.22
C VAL A 120 3.99 14.22 22.41
N HIS A 121 3.31 13.88 23.52
CA HIS A 121 3.94 13.16 24.64
C HIS A 121 3.90 11.65 24.36
N GLY A 122 5.04 11.06 23.98
CA GLY A 122 5.16 9.64 23.62
C GLY A 122 5.09 9.42 22.11
N SER A 123 6.08 8.72 21.56
CA SER A 123 6.50 8.75 20.15
C SER A 123 5.43 8.46 19.08
N ILE A 124 5.38 9.37 18.08
CA ILE A 124 5.47 9.24 16.61
C ILE A 124 5.36 7.82 15.98
N SER A 125 4.43 7.71 15.02
CA SER A 125 4.30 6.67 13.97
C SER A 125 3.96 5.24 14.42
N PHE A 126 2.68 4.88 14.39
CA PHE A 126 2.19 3.50 14.42
C PHE A 126 1.69 3.13 13.02
N VAL A 127 2.33 2.16 12.38
CA VAL A 127 1.85 1.52 11.14
C VAL A 127 1.71 0.05 11.48
N ASP A 128 0.49 -0.38 11.80
CA ASP A 128 0.20 -1.79 12.02
C ASP A 128 0.35 -2.54 10.68
N GLY A 129 1.25 -3.52 10.67
CA GLY A 129 1.55 -4.38 9.53
C GLY A 129 0.71 -5.64 9.47
#